data_AF-G0M7X5-F1
#
_entry.id   AF-G0M7X5-F1
#
_cell.length_a   1.000
_cell.length_b   1.000
_cell.length_c   1.000
_cell.angle_alpha   90.00
_cell.angle_beta   90.00
_cell.angle_gamma   90.00
#
_symmetry.space_group_name_H-M   'P 1'
#
loop_
_entity.id
_entity.type
_entity.pdbx_description
1 polymer ?
#
loop_
_entity_poly.entity_id
_entity_poly.type
_entity_poly.pdbx_seq_one_letter_code
_entity_poly.pdbx_strand_id
1 'polypeptide(L)'
;MTRLTMLFFIVSFSITVSGLPIIKQDPRQPPLHQMTNKISESWTDERLCVLKMGSSCPSGFVEDKLKLSVQTDVNPKDTGRDGEQLIIMGQAGETSLTRNVYDALYTLTITTCCK
;
A
#
# COMPACT_ATOMS: atom_id res chain seq x y z
N MET A 1 -14.28 65.55 -4.55
CA MET A 1 -14.60 65.70 -5.98
C MET A 1 -13.28 65.52 -6.72
N THR A 2 -13.03 64.52 -7.58
CA THR A 2 -13.82 63.83 -8.61
C THR A 2 -13.26 62.42 -8.84
N ARG A 3 -14.14 61.50 -9.23
CA ARG A 3 -13.86 60.14 -9.72
C ARG A 3 -13.46 60.18 -11.20
N LEU A 4 -12.65 59.24 -11.70
CA LEU A 4 -12.90 58.55 -13.00
C LEU A 4 -11.98 57.32 -13.23
N THR A 5 -12.58 56.14 -13.02
CA THR A 5 -12.56 54.94 -13.89
C THR A 5 -11.22 54.40 -14.45
N MET A 6 -10.74 53.32 -13.82
CA MET A 6 -9.83 52.35 -14.43
C MET A 6 -10.63 51.08 -14.76
N LEU A 7 -10.90 50.83 -16.04
CA LEU A 7 -11.56 49.63 -16.54
C LEU A 7 -10.77 49.11 -17.74
N PHE A 8 -10.26 47.89 -17.57
CA PHE A 8 -10.08 46.76 -18.50
C PHE A 8 -10.15 47.01 -20.01
N PHE A 9 -9.30 46.27 -20.73
CA PHE A 9 -9.44 45.64 -22.06
C PHE A 9 -8.13 45.85 -22.87
N ILE A 10 -7.54 44.93 -23.64
CA ILE A 10 -7.62 43.48 -23.83
C ILE A 10 -6.48 43.17 -24.83
N VAL A 11 -5.77 42.06 -24.63
CA VAL A 11 -5.29 41.12 -25.68
C VAL A 11 -4.33 41.63 -26.77
N SER A 12 -3.10 41.11 -26.77
CA SER A 12 -2.56 40.28 -27.86
C SER A 12 -1.05 40.14 -27.73
N PHE A 13 -0.57 39.00 -27.24
CA PHE A 13 0.59 38.29 -27.80
C PHE A 13 0.88 37.09 -26.89
N SER A 14 0.44 35.89 -27.27
CA SER A 14 1.01 34.65 -26.76
C SER A 14 0.67 33.45 -27.64
N ILE A 15 1.74 32.97 -28.31
CA ILE A 15 2.17 31.57 -28.43
C ILE A 15 1.37 30.68 -29.40
N THR A 16 2.00 30.45 -30.55
CA THR A 16 1.82 29.30 -31.44
C THR A 16 2.23 27.99 -30.75
N VAL A 17 1.36 26.98 -30.72
CA VAL A 17 1.74 25.59 -30.42
C VAL A 17 1.21 24.67 -31.51
N SER A 18 2.15 23.96 -32.13
CA SER A 18 2.02 23.01 -33.22
C SER A 18 1.14 21.80 -32.83
N GLY A 19 0.10 21.52 -33.62
CA GLY A 19 -0.70 20.29 -33.49
C GLY A 19 -0.18 19.17 -34.39
N LEU A 20 0.27 18.07 -33.78
CA LEU A 20 0.54 16.78 -34.44
C LEU A 20 -0.79 16.01 -34.67
N PRO A 21 -0.85 15.05 -35.60
CA PRO A 21 -2.11 14.37 -35.92
C PRO A 21 -2.54 13.43 -34.79
N ILE A 22 -3.85 13.43 -34.53
CA ILE A 22 -4.55 12.62 -33.54
C ILE A 22 -4.62 11.17 -34.04
N ILE A 23 -3.96 10.25 -33.34
CA ILE A 23 -4.19 8.80 -33.48
C ILE A 23 -5.58 8.51 -32.87
N LYS A 24 -6.55 8.20 -33.72
CA LYS A 24 -7.86 7.69 -33.29
C LYS A 24 -7.69 6.25 -32.78
N GLN A 25 -7.58 6.07 -31.47
CA GLN A 25 -7.71 4.75 -30.84
C GLN A 25 -9.19 4.35 -30.78
N ASP A 26 -9.51 3.20 -31.34
CA ASP A 26 -10.82 2.56 -31.27
C ASP A 26 -11.13 2.14 -29.81
N PRO A 27 -12.28 2.51 -29.21
CA PRO A 27 -12.56 2.25 -27.79
C PRO A 27 -12.81 0.77 -27.42
N ARG A 28 -12.74 -0.20 -28.35
CA ARG A 28 -13.22 -1.57 -28.11
C ARG A 28 -12.19 -2.70 -28.18
N GLN A 29 -10.89 -2.43 -28.05
CA GLN A 29 -9.91 -3.51 -27.87
C GLN A 29 -8.94 -3.22 -26.73
N PRO A 30 -9.00 -3.98 -25.61
CA PRO A 30 -7.87 -4.01 -24.70
C PRO A 30 -6.67 -4.66 -25.44
N PRO A 31 -5.45 -4.12 -25.35
CA PRO A 31 -4.30 -4.76 -25.95
C PRO A 31 -4.14 -6.16 -25.34
N LEU A 32 -4.12 -7.17 -26.22
CA LEU A 32 -3.80 -8.55 -25.85
C LEU A 32 -2.37 -8.53 -25.32
N HIS A 33 -2.21 -8.58 -24.00
CA HIS A 33 -0.91 -8.64 -23.35
C HIS A 33 -0.20 -9.92 -23.81
N GLN A 34 0.62 -9.79 -24.84
CA GLN A 34 1.65 -10.75 -25.18
C GLN A 34 2.62 -10.82 -23.99
N MET A 35 2.43 -11.82 -23.13
CA MET A 35 3.50 -12.25 -22.23
C MET A 35 4.58 -12.89 -23.07
N THR A 36 5.48 -12.06 -23.58
CA THR A 36 6.69 -12.52 -24.24
C THR A 36 7.87 -11.84 -23.56
N ASN A 37 8.32 -12.44 -22.45
CA ASN A 37 9.74 -12.72 -22.33
C ASN A 37 10.02 -13.77 -21.26
N LYS A 38 10.97 -14.64 -21.61
CA LYS A 38 11.55 -15.70 -20.81
C LYS A 38 11.94 -15.17 -19.42
N ILE A 39 11.55 -15.89 -18.37
CA ILE A 39 12.22 -15.80 -17.07
C ILE A 39 13.60 -16.42 -17.28
N SER A 40 14.55 -15.58 -17.69
CA SER A 40 15.94 -15.93 -17.87
C SER A 40 16.72 -14.93 -17.01
N GLU A 41 17.16 -15.41 -15.85
CA GLU A 41 18.20 -14.80 -15.01
C GLU A 41 17.85 -13.47 -14.34
N SER A 42 17.20 -13.54 -13.17
CA SER A 42 17.38 -12.59 -12.07
C SER A 42 16.58 -13.07 -10.87
N TRP A 43 17.10 -14.06 -10.14
CA TRP A 43 16.71 -14.16 -8.73
C TRP A 43 17.18 -12.86 -8.06
N THR A 44 16.28 -12.17 -7.36
CA THR A 44 16.64 -10.97 -6.60
C THR A 44 17.60 -11.34 -5.46
N ASP A 45 18.59 -10.48 -5.18
CA ASP A 45 19.48 -10.61 -4.02
C ASP A 45 18.75 -10.31 -2.68
N GLU A 46 17.48 -9.91 -2.76
CA GLU A 46 16.63 -9.64 -1.61
C GLU A 46 16.12 -10.94 -0.97
N ARG A 47 15.95 -10.90 0.35
CA ARG A 47 15.36 -12.03 1.09
C ARG A 47 13.93 -12.26 0.61
N LEU A 48 13.67 -13.46 0.12
CA LEU A 48 12.34 -13.89 -0.26
C LEU A 48 11.66 -14.51 0.95
N CYS A 49 10.59 -13.90 1.43
CA CYS A 49 9.83 -14.37 2.57
C CYS A 49 8.40 -14.77 2.18
N VAL A 50 7.93 -15.89 2.70
CA VAL A 50 6.53 -16.33 2.61
C VAL A 50 5.92 -16.43 4.00
N LEU A 51 4.61 -16.15 4.11
CA LEU A 51 3.91 -16.24 5.40
C LEU A 51 3.81 -17.69 5.87
N LYS A 52 4.17 -17.96 7.13
CA LYS A 52 4.00 -19.28 7.73
C LYS A 52 2.56 -19.43 8.21
N MET A 53 1.80 -20.34 7.58
CA MET A 53 0.39 -20.58 7.89
C MET A 53 0.22 -21.88 8.69
N GLY A 54 0.77 -21.94 9.91
CA GLY A 54 0.62 -23.10 10.81
C GLY A 54 1.32 -24.38 10.36
N SER A 55 2.23 -24.28 9.38
CA SER A 55 3.02 -25.39 8.84
C SER A 55 4.52 -25.13 8.96
N SER A 56 5.33 -26.17 8.81
CA SER A 56 6.79 -26.03 8.77
C SER A 56 7.24 -25.22 7.54
N CYS A 57 8.38 -24.55 7.64
CA CYS A 57 8.94 -23.83 6.49
C CYS A 57 9.30 -24.82 5.37
N PRO A 58 9.08 -24.44 4.09
CA PRO A 58 9.52 -25.24 2.96
C PRO A 58 11.03 -25.48 2.99
N SER A 59 11.49 -26.58 2.39
CA SER A 59 12.92 -26.89 2.28
C SER A 59 13.69 -25.72 1.65
N GLY A 60 14.77 -25.30 2.32
CA GLY A 60 15.59 -24.17 1.88
C GLY A 60 15.11 -22.79 2.35
N PHE A 61 14.06 -22.72 3.17
CA PHE A 61 13.65 -21.51 3.89
C PHE A 61 13.79 -21.73 5.40
N VAL A 62 14.10 -20.65 6.12
CA VAL A 62 14.26 -20.64 7.58
C VAL A 62 13.18 -19.77 8.21
N GLU A 63 12.69 -20.15 9.38
CA GLU A 63 11.72 -19.34 10.11
C GLU A 63 12.33 -18.00 10.54
N ASP A 64 11.58 -16.93 10.30
CA ASP A 64 11.90 -15.58 10.74
C ASP A 64 10.65 -14.92 11.35
N LYS A 65 10.85 -13.90 12.20
CA LYS A 65 9.77 -13.21 12.90
C LYS A 65 9.87 -11.71 12.69
N LEU A 66 8.85 -11.16 12.05
CA LEU A 66 8.67 -9.72 11.92
C LEU A 66 7.79 -9.23 13.07
N LYS A 67 8.22 -8.16 13.75
CA LYS A 67 7.44 -7.50 14.80
C LYS A 67 7.14 -6.08 14.39
N LEU A 68 5.86 -5.74 14.36
CA LEU A 68 5.39 -4.37 14.24
C LEU A 68 4.78 -3.95 15.57
N SER A 69 5.26 -2.87 16.16
CA SER A 69 4.72 -2.33 17.41
C SER A 69 4.16 -0.93 17.22
N VAL A 70 2.95 -0.70 17.71
CA VAL A 70 2.23 0.58 17.60
C VAL A 70 1.66 0.94 18.96
N GLN A 71 1.94 2.16 19.40
CA GLN A 71 1.36 2.70 20.63
C GLN A 71 0.00 3.34 20.31
N THR A 72 -1.03 3.02 21.08
CA THR A 72 -2.36 3.61 20.93
C THR A 72 -3.11 3.61 22.27
N ASP A 73 -3.95 4.61 22.45
CA ASP A 73 -4.86 4.78 23.58
C ASP A 73 -6.12 3.88 23.49
N VAL A 74 -6.38 3.27 22.34
CA VAL A 74 -7.47 2.31 22.14
C VAL A 74 -7.23 1.07 23.00
N ASN A 75 -8.26 0.63 23.72
CA ASN A 75 -8.25 -0.58 24.53
C ASN A 75 -8.95 -1.73 23.78
N PRO A 76 -8.62 -3.01 24.07
CA PRO A 76 -9.23 -4.16 23.40
C PRO A 76 -10.74 -4.31 23.62
N LYS A 77 -11.32 -3.56 24.57
CA LYS A 77 -12.76 -3.56 24.86
C LYS A 77 -13.49 -2.36 24.25
N ASP A 78 -12.76 -1.45 23.63
CA ASP A 78 -13.37 -0.29 22.99
C ASP A 78 -14.10 -0.76 21.72
N THR A 79 -15.31 -0.26 21.54
CA THR A 79 -16.19 -0.64 20.43
C THR A 79 -16.45 0.52 19.49
N GLY A 80 -16.59 0.20 18.20
CA GLY A 80 -17.03 1.13 17.18
C GLY A 80 -18.50 1.52 17.30
N ARG A 81 -18.98 2.34 16.34
CA ARG A 81 -20.38 2.78 16.29
C ARG A 81 -21.36 1.65 15.98
N ASP A 82 -20.87 0.60 15.33
CA ASP A 82 -21.54 -0.65 15.02
C ASP A 82 -21.57 -1.63 16.22
N GLY A 83 -20.88 -1.30 17.31
CA GLY A 83 -20.74 -2.17 18.48
C GLY A 83 -19.67 -3.25 18.33
N GLU A 84 -18.93 -3.30 17.21
CA GLU A 84 -17.83 -4.24 17.03
C GLU A 84 -16.58 -3.77 17.77
N GLN A 85 -15.75 -4.72 18.22
CA GLN A 85 -14.49 -4.40 18.90
C GLN A 85 -13.51 -3.76 17.91
N LEU A 86 -12.93 -2.62 18.30
CA LEU A 86 -11.96 -1.90 17.47
C LEU A 86 -10.65 -2.68 17.31
N ILE A 87 -10.26 -3.48 18.32
CA ILE A 87 -9.08 -4.33 18.28
C ILE A 87 -9.43 -5.71 18.82
N ILE A 88 -9.33 -6.71 17.95
CA ILE A 88 -9.50 -8.12 18.32
C ILE A 88 -8.12 -8.73 18.55
N MET A 89 -7.84 -9.04 19.80
CA MET A 89 -6.62 -9.74 20.20
C MET A 89 -6.70 -11.21 19.81
N GLY A 90 -5.57 -11.82 19.46
CA GLY A 90 -5.59 -13.24 19.11
C GLY A 90 -4.27 -13.81 18.65
N GLN A 91 -4.32 -15.10 18.36
CA GLN A 91 -3.23 -15.88 17.80
C GLN A 91 -3.79 -16.73 16.65
N ALA A 92 -3.11 -16.71 15.51
CA ALA A 92 -3.41 -17.53 14.34
C ALA A 92 -2.11 -18.23 13.92
N GLY A 93 -1.99 -19.51 14.28
CA GLY A 93 -0.73 -20.24 14.17
C GLY A 93 0.37 -19.58 15.01
N GLU A 94 1.46 -19.20 14.35
CA GLU A 94 2.62 -18.53 14.93
C GLU A 94 2.55 -17.00 14.82
N THR A 95 1.48 -16.45 14.26
CA THR A 95 1.21 -15.01 14.20
C THR A 95 0.34 -14.61 15.39
N SER A 96 0.67 -13.50 16.06
CA SER A 96 -0.06 -13.05 17.25
C SER A 96 -0.15 -11.53 17.34
N LEU A 97 -1.25 -11.05 17.91
CA LEU A 97 -1.42 -9.67 18.34
C LEU A 97 -1.47 -9.65 19.87
N THR A 98 -0.54 -8.93 20.49
CA THR A 98 -0.40 -8.81 21.95
C THR A 98 -0.38 -7.35 22.38
N ARG A 99 -0.73 -7.07 23.64
CA ARG A 99 -0.75 -5.70 24.19
C ARG A 99 0.05 -5.67 25.49
N ASN A 100 1.02 -4.78 25.57
CA ASN A 100 1.63 -4.36 26.82
C ASN A 100 0.81 -3.21 27.40
N VAL A 101 0.23 -3.43 28.59
CA VAL A 101 -0.66 -2.47 29.24
C VAL A 101 0.09 -1.27 29.81
N TYR A 102 1.34 -1.45 30.27
CA TYR A 102 2.13 -0.37 30.86
C TYR A 102 2.47 0.71 29.84
N ASP A 103 2.82 0.27 28.63
CA ASP A 103 3.27 1.17 27.56
C ASP A 103 2.16 1.49 26.55
N ALA A 104 0.94 0.97 26.76
CA ALA A 104 -0.16 1.02 25.79
C ALA A 104 0.28 0.58 24.37
N LEU A 105 1.15 -0.43 24.31
CA LEU A 105 1.84 -0.86 23.11
C LEU A 105 1.24 -2.16 22.59
N TYR A 106 0.74 -2.12 21.36
CA TYR A 106 0.32 -3.31 20.62
C TYR A 106 1.47 -3.82 19.79
N THR A 107 1.70 -5.12 19.83
CA THR A 107 2.73 -5.79 19.02
C THR A 107 2.09 -6.89 18.19
N LEU A 108 2.09 -6.69 16.87
CA LEU A 108 1.80 -7.71 15.88
C LEU A 108 3.11 -8.47 15.57
N THR A 109 3.12 -9.76 15.87
CA THR A 109 4.21 -10.66 15.49
C THR A 109 3.72 -11.51 14.33
N ILE A 110 4.40 -11.41 13.19
CA ILE A 110 4.15 -12.22 11.99
C ILE A 110 5.31 -13.20 11.84
N THR A 111 5.01 -14.48 11.72
CA THR A 111 6.04 -15.49 11.46
C THR A 111 6.10 -15.79 9.96
N THR A 112 7.29 -15.66 9.39
CA THR A 112 7.55 -15.88 7.96
C THR A 112 8.61 -16.97 7.78
N CYS A 113 8.71 -17.51 6.58
CA CYS A 113 9.80 -18.38 6.15
C CYS A 113 10.60 -17.62 5.10
N CYS A 114 11.86 -17.31 5.38
CA CYS A 114 12.74 -16.49 4.53
C CYS A 114 13.92 -17.30 3.99
N LYS A 115 14.40 -16.92 2.81
CA LYS A 115 15.56 -17.51 2.14
C LYS A 115 16.72 -16.52 2.06
#